data_AF-A0A699Z4E1-F1
#
_entry.id   AF-A0A699Z4E1-F1
#
_cell.length_a   1.000
_cell.length_b   1.000
_cell.length_c   1.000
_cell.angle_alpha   90.00
_cell.angle_beta   90.00
_cell.angle_gamma   90.00
#
_symmetry.space_group_name_H-M   'P 1'
#
loop_
_entity.id
_entity.type
_entity.pdbx_description
1 polymer ?
#
loop_
_entity_poly.entity_id
_entity_poly.type
_entity_poly.pdbx_seq_one_letter_code
_entity_poly.pdbx_strand_id
1 'polypeptide(L)'
;SVQINATLAGLAERLGLKSLVPAAVERGVTEILSPVVERSVTIACYTTMELLMKDFALEPDEGRMRKAAHLMVSSLAGSLALVTCKDPLRVALTATLRALLTNQLPSANDAGVVEQVAAVVCNDNLDLGCAIIERAATDKA
;
A
#
# COMPACT_ATOMS: atom_id res chain seq x y z
N SER A 1 -10.00 -8.04 0.92
CA SER A 1 -10.92 -7.47 -0.08
C SER A 1 -11.29 -6.06 0.33
N VAL A 2 -11.67 -5.22 -0.63
CA VAL A 2 -12.11 -3.84 -0.39
C VAL A 2 -13.30 -3.82 0.58
N GLN A 3 -13.29 -2.85 1.50
CA GLN A 3 -14.32 -2.64 2.51
C GLN A 3 -15.15 -1.40 2.18
N ILE A 4 -16.47 -1.50 2.37
CA ILE A 4 -17.39 -0.37 2.26
C ILE A 4 -18.19 -0.32 3.56
N ASN A 5 -18.01 0.75 4.33
CA ASN A 5 -18.65 0.93 5.62
C ASN A 5 -20.18 0.90 5.52
N ALA A 6 -20.84 0.22 6.46
CA ALA A 6 -22.30 0.17 6.53
C ALA A 6 -22.95 1.55 6.74
N THR A 7 -22.22 2.48 7.38
CA THR A 7 -22.67 3.88 7.53
C THR A 7 -22.88 4.61 6.19
N LEU A 8 -22.22 4.12 5.13
CA LEU A 8 -22.35 4.66 3.77
C LEU A 8 -23.41 3.92 2.94
N ALA A 9 -24.15 2.94 3.50
CA ALA A 9 -25.06 2.08 2.73
C ALA A 9 -26.08 2.87 1.91
N GLY A 10 -26.67 3.94 2.47
CA GLY A 10 -27.62 4.80 1.76
C GLY A 10 -27.02 5.60 0.60
N LEU A 11 -25.69 5.75 0.57
CA LEU A 11 -24.94 6.42 -0.50
C LEU A 11 -24.26 5.41 -1.44
N ALA A 12 -24.06 4.17 -1.00
CA ALA A 12 -23.26 3.18 -1.69
C ALA A 12 -23.80 2.83 -3.09
N GLU A 13 -25.12 2.69 -3.21
CA GLU A 13 -25.77 2.43 -4.49
C GLU A 13 -25.79 3.68 -5.38
N ARG A 14 -26.19 4.82 -4.81
CA ARG A 14 -26.28 6.11 -5.53
C ARG A 14 -24.94 6.55 -6.13
N LEU A 15 -23.84 6.32 -5.41
CA LEU A 15 -22.49 6.73 -5.84
C LEU A 15 -21.73 5.62 -6.58
N GLY A 16 -22.29 4.41 -6.66
CA GLY A 16 -21.61 3.27 -7.27
C GLY A 16 -20.35 2.85 -6.51
N LEU A 17 -20.35 2.93 -5.17
CA LEU A 17 -19.14 2.68 -4.35
C LEU A 17 -18.55 1.28 -4.58
N LYS A 18 -19.39 0.29 -4.93
CA LYS A 18 -18.94 -1.09 -5.22
C LYS A 18 -17.91 -1.18 -6.35
N SER A 19 -17.99 -0.32 -7.37
CA SER A 19 -17.02 -0.26 -8.46
C SER A 19 -15.99 0.85 -8.26
N LEU A 20 -16.40 1.97 -7.65
CA LEU A 20 -15.55 3.14 -7.45
C LEU A 20 -14.40 2.84 -6.46
N VAL A 21 -14.69 2.19 -5.32
CA VAL A 21 -13.67 1.98 -4.29
C VAL A 21 -12.53 1.06 -4.76
N PRO A 22 -12.78 -0.11 -5.40
CA PRO A 22 -11.70 -0.91 -5.96
C PRO A 22 -10.81 -0.14 -6.95
N ALA A 23 -11.42 0.64 -7.85
CA ALA A 23 -10.68 1.46 -8.80
C ALA A 23 -9.84 2.56 -8.12
N ALA A 24 -10.35 3.16 -7.04
CA ALA A 24 -9.63 4.16 -6.27
C ALA A 24 -8.42 3.57 -5.53
N VAL A 25 -8.60 2.39 -4.91
CA VAL A 25 -7.52 1.66 -4.23
C VAL A 25 -6.44 1.25 -5.22
N GLU A 26 -6.83 0.67 -6.36
CA GLU A 26 -5.90 0.28 -7.42
C GLU A 26 -5.06 1.48 -7.89
N ARG A 27 -5.71 2.59 -8.24
CA ARG A 27 -5.01 3.82 -8.69
C ARG A 27 -4.09 4.39 -7.62
N GLY A 28 -4.57 4.52 -6.38
CA GLY A 28 -3.76 5.04 -5.27
C GLY A 28 -2.55 4.18 -4.96
N VAL A 29 -2.67 2.86 -5.07
CA VAL A 29 -1.54 1.93 -4.94
C VAL A 29 -0.56 2.10 -6.10
N THR A 30 -1.03 2.05 -7.35
CA THR A 30 -0.18 2.16 -8.54
C THR A 30 0.64 3.44 -8.57
N GLU A 31 0.06 4.57 -8.11
CA GLU A 31 0.73 5.87 -8.07
C GLU A 31 2.03 5.85 -7.26
N ILE A 32 2.05 5.13 -6.13
CA ILE A 32 3.19 5.12 -5.21
C ILE A 32 3.98 3.81 -5.19
N LEU A 33 3.52 2.77 -5.91
CA LEU A 33 4.07 1.42 -5.83
C LEU A 33 5.55 1.38 -6.17
N SER A 34 5.94 1.85 -7.36
CA SER A 34 7.32 1.80 -7.83
C SER A 34 8.31 2.49 -6.88
N PRO A 35 8.11 3.78 -6.51
CA PRO A 35 9.10 4.48 -5.68
C PRO A 35 9.21 3.89 -4.27
N VAL A 36 8.12 3.41 -3.67
CA VAL A 36 8.19 2.76 -2.35
C VAL A 36 8.89 1.42 -2.43
N VAL A 37 8.49 0.57 -3.38
CA VAL A 37 9.07 -0.77 -3.54
C VAL A 37 10.56 -0.69 -3.86
N GLU A 38 10.98 0.14 -4.80
CA GLU A 38 12.39 0.27 -5.19
C GLU A 38 13.28 0.75 -4.04
N ARG A 39 12.82 1.76 -3.28
CA ARG A 39 13.58 2.27 -2.14
C ARG A 39 13.69 1.23 -1.03
N SER A 40 12.59 0.57 -0.68
CA SER A 40 12.57 -0.43 0.39
C SER A 40 13.43 -1.65 0.06
N VAL A 41 13.35 -2.17 -1.18
CA VAL A 41 14.19 -3.29 -1.63
C VAL A 41 15.66 -2.90 -1.62
N THR A 42 16.01 -1.69 -2.11
CA THR A 42 17.40 -1.23 -2.12
C THR A 42 17.97 -1.17 -0.69
N ILE A 43 17.27 -0.53 0.24
CA ILE A 43 17.71 -0.46 1.65
C ILE A 43 17.85 -1.87 2.23
N ALA A 44 16.85 -2.73 2.01
CA ALA A 44 16.85 -4.09 2.51
C ALA A 44 18.03 -4.92 1.99
N CYS A 45 18.38 -4.80 0.71
CA CYS A 45 19.52 -5.49 0.10
C CYS A 45 20.84 -5.09 0.78
N TYR A 46 21.10 -3.79 0.94
CA TYR A 46 22.33 -3.31 1.59
C TYR A 46 22.40 -3.77 3.05
N THR A 47 21.31 -3.60 3.81
CA THR A 47 21.28 -4.03 5.22
C THR A 47 21.47 -5.54 5.37
N THR A 48 20.86 -6.34 4.48
CA THR A 48 21.02 -7.80 4.49
C THR A 48 22.45 -8.21 4.16
N MET A 49 23.08 -7.56 3.18
CA MET A 49 24.47 -7.81 2.81
C MET A 49 25.42 -7.54 4.00
N GLU A 50 25.29 -6.38 4.64
CA GLU A 50 26.11 -6.02 5.81
C GLU A 50 25.96 -7.01 6.97
N LEU A 51 24.73 -7.46 7.24
CA LEU A 51 24.46 -8.39 8.33
C LEU A 51 24.97 -9.80 8.04
N LEU A 52 24.77 -10.29 6.81
CA LEU A 52 25.26 -11.62 6.42
C LEU A 52 26.78 -11.69 6.29
N MET A 53 27.43 -10.68 5.73
CA MET A 53 28.89 -10.67 5.61
C MET A 53 29.58 -10.86 6.97
N LYS A 54 28.98 -10.32 8.03
CA LYS A 54 29.47 -10.46 9.40
C LYS A 54 29.11 -11.84 10.01
N ASP A 55 27.86 -12.28 9.88
CA ASP A 55 27.37 -13.47 10.57
C ASP A 55 27.74 -14.80 9.87
N PHE A 56 28.03 -14.76 8.56
CA PHE A 56 28.30 -15.94 7.72
C PHE A 56 29.76 -16.02 7.23
N ALA A 57 30.67 -15.20 7.76
CA ALA A 57 32.07 -15.15 7.33
C ALA A 57 32.80 -16.51 7.42
N LEU A 58 32.35 -17.42 8.28
CA LEU A 58 32.92 -18.75 8.50
C LEU A 58 31.94 -19.89 8.13
N GLU A 59 30.80 -19.59 7.49
CA GLU A 59 29.84 -20.62 7.09
C GLU A 59 30.28 -21.29 5.78
N PRO A 60 30.59 -22.60 5.78
CA PRO A 60 31.03 -23.30 4.58
C PRO A 60 29.88 -23.68 3.63
N ASP A 61 28.63 -23.68 4.11
CA ASP A 61 27.46 -24.02 3.31
C ASP A 61 26.81 -22.78 2.66
N GLU A 62 27.14 -22.55 1.40
CA GLU A 62 26.56 -21.47 0.59
C GLU A 62 25.03 -21.55 0.48
N GLY A 63 24.44 -22.75 0.55
CA GLY A 63 23.00 -22.95 0.49
C GLY A 63 22.29 -22.36 1.72
N ARG A 64 22.90 -22.49 2.91
CA ARG A 64 22.40 -21.87 4.14
C ARG A 64 22.49 -20.36 4.10
N MET A 65 23.62 -19.82 3.61
CA MET A 65 23.80 -18.38 3.43
C MET A 65 22.77 -17.80 2.45
N ARG A 66 22.57 -18.43 1.28
CA ARG A 66 21.60 -17.98 0.27
C ARG A 66 20.17 -17.99 0.82
N LYS A 67 19.79 -19.03 1.56
CA LYS A 67 18.46 -19.12 2.18
C LYS A 67 18.26 -18.04 3.25
N ALA A 68 19.26 -17.79 4.08
CA ALA A 68 19.22 -16.72 5.08
C ALA A 68 19.09 -15.34 4.41
N ALA A 69 19.84 -15.10 3.32
CA ALA A 69 19.77 -13.87 2.55
C ALA A 69 18.37 -13.59 2.02
N HIS A 70 17.76 -14.57 1.34
CA HIS A 70 16.42 -14.40 0.79
C HIS A 70 15.38 -14.14 1.89
N LEU A 71 15.38 -14.94 2.97
CA LEU A 71 14.42 -14.73 4.07
C LEU A 71 14.57 -13.33 4.70
N MET A 72 15.80 -12.88 4.87
CA MET A 72 16.10 -11.60 5.49
C MET A 72 15.73 -10.41 4.60
N VAL A 73 16.16 -10.43 3.33
CA VAL A 73 15.90 -9.33 2.40
C VAL A 73 14.41 -9.17 2.13
N SER A 74 13.67 -10.27 1.91
CA SER A 74 12.24 -10.20 1.64
C SER A 74 11.43 -9.75 2.88
N SER A 75 11.82 -10.19 4.08
CA SER A 75 11.19 -9.75 5.33
C SER A 75 11.45 -8.27 5.62
N LEU A 76 12.69 -7.80 5.38
CA LEU A 76 13.08 -6.42 5.64
C LEU A 76 12.46 -5.47 4.60
N ALA A 77 12.45 -5.84 3.32
CA ALA A 77 11.83 -5.06 2.25
C ALA A 77 10.32 -4.87 2.49
N GLY A 78 9.61 -5.94 2.86
CA GLY A 78 8.20 -5.88 3.21
C GLY A 78 7.92 -4.95 4.38
N SER A 79 8.65 -5.15 5.49
CA SER A 79 8.48 -4.34 6.71
C SER A 79 8.75 -2.85 6.46
N LEU A 80 9.81 -2.53 5.70
CA LEU A 80 10.14 -1.15 5.33
C LEU A 80 9.07 -0.52 4.43
N ALA A 81 8.56 -1.27 3.45
CA ALA A 81 7.49 -0.81 2.57
C ALA A 81 6.19 -0.55 3.33
N LEU A 82 5.80 -1.45 4.24
CA LEU A 82 4.58 -1.34 5.05
C LEU A 82 4.54 -0.04 5.86
N VAL A 83 5.64 0.31 6.53
CA VAL A 83 5.70 1.55 7.34
C VAL A 83 5.87 2.80 6.48
N THR A 84 6.54 2.69 5.33
CA THR A 84 6.82 3.84 4.46
C THR A 84 5.61 4.24 3.61
N CYS A 85 4.80 3.28 3.16
CA CYS A 85 3.71 3.55 2.23
C CYS A 85 2.48 4.20 2.88
N LYS A 86 2.31 4.11 4.19
CA LYS A 86 1.04 4.43 4.86
C LYS A 86 0.59 5.88 4.64
N ASP A 87 1.46 6.85 4.89
CA ASP A 87 1.12 8.26 4.72
C ASP A 87 1.01 8.67 3.24
N PRO A 88 1.95 8.30 2.35
CA PRO A 88 1.81 8.56 0.91
C PRO A 88 0.53 7.94 0.31
N LEU A 89 0.20 6.70 0.68
CA LEU A 89 -0.99 6.02 0.20
C LEU A 89 -2.26 6.72 0.65
N ARG A 90 -2.31 7.18 1.92
CA ARG A 90 -3.46 7.95 2.43
C ARG A 90 -3.71 9.19 1.58
N VAL A 91 -2.66 9.91 1.22
CA VAL A 91 -2.74 11.11 0.38
C VAL A 91 -3.24 10.75 -1.02
N ALA A 92 -2.60 9.79 -1.70
CA ALA A 92 -2.95 9.36 -3.05
C ALA A 92 -4.38 8.81 -3.14
N LEU A 93 -4.77 7.95 -2.20
CA LEU A 93 -6.10 7.36 -2.13
C LEU A 93 -7.17 8.42 -1.86
N THR A 94 -6.95 9.33 -0.91
CA THR A 94 -7.89 10.41 -0.62
C THR A 94 -8.07 11.33 -1.84
N ALA A 95 -6.97 11.72 -2.49
CA ALA A 95 -7.02 12.54 -3.70
C ALA A 95 -7.80 11.85 -4.83
N THR A 96 -7.54 10.56 -5.06
CA THR A 96 -8.23 9.75 -6.06
C THR A 96 -9.73 9.62 -5.75
N LEU A 97 -10.08 9.34 -4.50
CA LEU A 97 -11.48 9.24 -4.06
C LEU A 97 -12.22 10.55 -4.28
N ARG A 98 -11.63 11.69 -3.88
CA ARG A 98 -12.21 13.02 -4.12
C ARG A 98 -12.49 13.25 -5.61
N ALA A 99 -11.50 12.99 -6.46
CA ALA A 99 -11.64 13.17 -7.90
C ALA A 99 -12.78 12.31 -8.49
N LEU A 100 -12.89 11.05 -8.08
CA LEU A 100 -13.94 10.14 -8.56
C LEU A 100 -15.32 10.50 -8.02
N LEU A 101 -15.42 10.90 -6.74
CA LEU A 101 -16.68 11.25 -6.09
C LEU A 101 -17.25 12.58 -6.59
N THR A 102 -16.42 13.58 -6.84
CA THR A 102 -16.86 14.86 -7.42
C THR A 102 -17.48 14.68 -8.81
N ASN A 103 -17.03 13.69 -9.59
CA ASN A 103 -17.66 13.37 -10.88
C ASN A 103 -19.09 12.81 -10.70
N GLN A 104 -19.36 12.13 -9.58
CA GLN A 104 -20.68 11.58 -9.24
C GLN A 104 -21.59 12.61 -8.55
N LEU A 105 -20.98 13.60 -7.88
CA LEU A 105 -21.64 14.67 -7.13
C LEU A 105 -21.05 16.03 -7.54
N PRO A 106 -21.43 16.56 -8.72
CA PRO A 106 -20.82 17.76 -9.27
C PRO A 106 -21.26 19.07 -8.59
N SER A 107 -22.23 19.03 -7.68
CA SER A 107 -22.73 20.22 -6.99
C SER A 107 -21.77 20.65 -5.87
N ALA A 108 -21.50 21.96 -5.78
CA ALA A 108 -20.68 22.52 -4.69
C ALA A 108 -21.26 22.24 -3.29
N ASN A 109 -22.59 22.03 -3.20
CA ASN A 109 -23.26 21.69 -1.95
C ASN A 109 -22.90 20.29 -1.44
N ASP A 110 -22.37 19.42 -2.29
CA ASP A 110 -22.01 18.04 -1.95
C ASP A 110 -20.55 17.88 -1.48
N ALA A 111 -19.77 18.96 -1.45
CA ALA A 111 -18.35 18.92 -1.08
C ALA A 111 -18.13 18.29 0.32
N GLY A 112 -18.99 18.60 1.29
CA GLY A 112 -18.92 17.99 2.62
C GLY A 112 -19.18 16.47 2.61
N VAL A 113 -20.08 16.01 1.74
CA VAL A 113 -20.37 14.57 1.56
C VAL A 113 -19.19 13.88 0.89
N VAL A 114 -18.59 14.49 -0.14
CA VAL A 114 -17.41 13.96 -0.81
C VAL A 114 -16.27 13.75 0.18
N GLU A 115 -15.97 14.76 1.01
CA GLU A 115 -14.92 14.66 2.02
C GLU A 115 -15.20 13.58 3.06
N GLN A 116 -16.44 13.50 3.55
CA GLN A 116 -16.83 12.48 4.52
C GLN A 116 -16.69 11.06 3.94
N VAL A 117 -17.20 10.83 2.72
CA VAL A 117 -17.12 9.53 2.06
C VAL A 117 -15.67 9.16 1.77
N ALA A 118 -14.88 10.09 1.23
CA ALA A 118 -13.46 9.86 0.93
C ALA A 118 -12.67 9.51 2.20
N ALA A 119 -12.90 10.21 3.31
CA ALA A 119 -12.23 9.94 4.57
C ALA A 119 -12.57 8.55 5.13
N VAL A 120 -13.85 8.17 5.15
CA VAL A 120 -14.30 6.85 5.64
C VAL A 120 -13.73 5.73 4.75
N VAL A 121 -13.88 5.85 3.43
CA VAL A 121 -13.40 4.83 2.49
C VAL A 121 -11.88 4.70 2.52
N CYS A 122 -11.15 5.82 2.61
CA CYS A 122 -9.70 5.79 2.71
C CYS A 122 -9.27 5.06 3.98
N ASN A 123 -9.87 5.36 5.14
CA ASN A 123 -9.52 4.71 6.40
C ASN A 123 -9.79 3.20 6.36
N ASP A 124 -10.94 2.79 5.83
CA ASP A 124 -11.34 1.38 5.79
C ASP A 124 -10.49 0.52 4.84
N ASN A 125 -9.80 1.15 3.88
CA ASN A 125 -9.04 0.46 2.83
C ASN A 125 -7.54 0.75 2.85
N LEU A 126 -7.07 1.60 3.76
CA LEU A 126 -5.66 1.99 3.81
C LEU A 126 -4.76 0.79 4.07
N ASP A 127 -5.10 -0.02 5.09
CA ASP A 127 -4.29 -1.17 5.48
C ASP A 127 -4.27 -2.24 4.37
N LEU A 128 -5.36 -2.39 3.61
CA LEU A 128 -5.40 -3.26 2.43
C LEU A 128 -4.39 -2.79 1.37
N GLY A 129 -4.40 -1.50 1.02
CA GLY A 129 -3.45 -0.98 0.04
C GLY A 129 -2.00 -1.06 0.54
N CYS A 130 -1.77 -0.85 1.84
CA CYS A 130 -0.44 -1.02 2.44
C CYS A 130 0.03 -2.48 2.33
N ALA A 131 -0.84 -3.45 2.62
CA ALA A 131 -0.53 -4.88 2.50
C ALA A 131 -0.21 -5.29 1.05
N ILE A 132 -0.87 -4.68 0.05
CA ILE A 132 -0.54 -4.93 -1.37
C ILE A 132 0.87 -4.44 -1.70
N ILE A 133 1.25 -3.25 -1.21
CA ILE A 133 2.58 -2.68 -1.46
C ILE A 133 3.67 -3.45 -0.71
N GLU A 134 3.41 -3.80 0.55
CA GLU A 134 4.26 -4.69 1.35
C GLU A 134 4.53 -5.99 0.58
N ARG A 135 3.47 -6.64 0.11
CA ARG A 135 3.57 -7.89 -0.63
C ARG A 135 4.41 -7.73 -1.90
N ALA A 136 4.19 -6.66 -2.65
CA ALA A 136 4.96 -6.36 -3.85
C ALA A 136 6.45 -6.14 -3.55
N ALA A 137 6.80 -5.51 -2.42
CA ALA A 137 8.18 -5.35 -1.98
C ALA A 137 8.81 -6.68 -1.57
N THR A 138 8.09 -7.51 -0.81
CA THR A 138 8.53 -8.85 -0.40
C THR A 138 8.73 -9.78 -1.59
N ASP A 139 7.83 -9.78 -2.57
CA ASP A 139 7.92 -10.66 -3.74
C ASP A 139 9.01 -10.21 -4.74
N LYS A 140 9.36 -8.91 -4.76
CA LYS A 140 10.44 -8.38 -5.62
C LYS A 140 11.84 -8.65 -5.06
N ALA A 141 11.97 -8.74 -3.73
CA ALA A 141 13.23 -8.94 -3.01
C ALA A 141 13.65 -10.42 -2.96
#